data_AF-A0A930QQC7-F1
#
_entry.id   AF-A0A930QQC7-F1
#
_cell.length_a   1.000
_cell.length_b   1.000
_cell.length_c   1.000
_cell.angle_alpha   90.00
_cell.angle_beta   90.00
_cell.angle_gamma   90.00
#
_symmetry.space_group_name_H-M   'P 1'
#
loop_
_entity.id
_entity.type
_entity.pdbx_description
1 polymer ?
#
loop_
_entity_poly.entity_id
_entity_poly.type
_entity_poly.pdbx_seq_one_letter_code
_entity_poly.pdbx_strand_id
1 'polypeptide(L)'
;MSEGTMIGEQIQKVRAEIMAARARRTHVSKDAPVELIAVTKNHPVAAMQEAIDAGIMNIGENRIQEALDKAETLEREVKWHLIGHLQTNKAKYAVRQFDLIHSVDSVHLAQAVNLAAEKFGKVQNI
;
A
#
# COMPACT_ATOMS: atom_id res chain seq x y z
N MET A 1 -21.65 -11.35 -22.01
CA MET A 1 -20.68 -10.55 -21.24
C MET A 1 -20.29 -11.43 -20.08
N SER A 2 -19.04 -11.91 -20.00
CA SER A 2 -18.62 -12.73 -18.87
C SER A 2 -18.74 -11.88 -17.61
N GLU A 3 -19.61 -12.28 -16.68
CA GLU A 3 -19.70 -11.71 -15.33
C GLU A 3 -18.34 -11.88 -14.66
N GLY A 4 -17.50 -10.85 -14.76
CA GLY A 4 -16.28 -10.76 -13.97
C GLY A 4 -16.70 -10.77 -12.50
N THR A 5 -16.17 -11.68 -11.72
CA THR A 5 -16.37 -11.73 -10.27
C THR A 5 -16.07 -10.34 -9.68
N MET A 6 -16.96 -9.82 -8.84
CA MET A 6 -16.82 -8.48 -8.26
C MET A 6 -15.52 -8.39 -7.44
N ILE A 7 -14.88 -7.22 -7.39
CA ILE A 7 -13.62 -7.01 -6.65
C ILE A 7 -13.81 -7.38 -5.17
N GLY A 8 -14.98 -7.06 -4.61
CA GLY A 8 -15.33 -7.42 -3.24
C GLY A 8 -15.31 -8.94 -2.98
N GLU A 9 -15.83 -9.75 -3.89
CA GLU A 9 -15.84 -11.21 -3.77
C GLU A 9 -14.41 -11.78 -3.82
N GLN A 10 -13.58 -11.25 -4.72
CA GLN A 10 -12.16 -11.63 -4.80
C GLN A 10 -11.41 -11.28 -3.51
N ILE A 11 -11.69 -10.13 -2.92
CA ILE A 11 -11.10 -9.74 -1.63
C ILE A 11 -11.49 -10.71 -0.51
N GLN A 12 -12.76 -11.12 -0.44
CA GLN A 12 -13.20 -12.11 0.58
C GLN A 12 -12.52 -13.46 0.37
N LYS A 13 -12.36 -13.90 -0.87
CA LYS A 13 -11.61 -15.12 -1.20
C LYS A 13 -10.16 -15.03 -0.71
N VAL A 14 -9.46 -13.94 -1.02
CA VAL A 14 -8.07 -13.73 -0.58
C VAL A 14 -7.97 -13.70 0.96
N ARG A 15 -8.93 -13.06 1.65
CA ARG A 15 -8.97 -13.08 3.13
C ARG A 15 -9.13 -14.50 3.69
N ALA A 16 -10.00 -15.31 3.09
CA ALA A 16 -10.18 -16.70 3.49
C ALA A 16 -8.90 -17.52 3.28
N GLU A 17 -8.20 -17.31 2.16
CA GLU A 17 -6.91 -17.94 1.87
C GLU A 17 -5.82 -17.54 2.89
N ILE A 18 -5.76 -16.24 3.25
CA ILE A 18 -4.86 -15.74 4.31
C ILE A 18 -5.16 -16.43 5.64
N MET A 19 -6.44 -16.55 6.05
CA MET A 19 -6.81 -17.24 7.29
C MET A 19 -6.40 -18.71 7.28
N ALA A 20 -6.65 -19.42 6.17
CA ALA A 20 -6.25 -20.81 6.02
C ALA A 20 -4.71 -20.99 6.06
N ALA A 21 -3.95 -20.07 5.45
CA ALA A 21 -2.49 -20.08 5.51
C ALA A 21 -1.99 -19.82 6.94
N ARG A 22 -2.55 -18.84 7.65
CA ARG A 22 -2.23 -18.54 9.05
C ARG A 22 -2.51 -19.72 9.98
N ALA A 23 -3.55 -20.50 9.72
CA ALA A 23 -3.87 -21.68 10.54
C ALA A 23 -2.85 -22.82 10.38
N ARG A 24 -2.22 -22.93 9.20
CA ARG A 24 -1.28 -24.02 8.85
C ARG A 24 0.20 -23.70 9.12
N ARG A 25 0.56 -22.44 9.42
CA ARG A 25 1.96 -22.06 9.64
C ARG A 25 2.54 -22.70 10.90
N THR A 26 3.84 -23.00 10.86
CA THR A 26 4.56 -23.72 11.92
C THR A 26 5.61 -22.88 12.63
N HIS A 27 6.26 -21.95 11.92
CA HIS A 27 7.43 -21.21 12.44
C HIS A 27 7.12 -19.82 13.01
N VAL A 28 5.90 -19.32 12.80
CA VAL A 28 5.47 -18.00 13.28
C VAL A 28 4.20 -18.20 14.12
N SER A 29 4.09 -17.53 15.27
CA SER A 29 2.90 -17.58 16.14
C SER A 29 1.62 -17.37 15.33
N LYS A 30 0.56 -18.17 15.57
CA LYS A 30 -0.76 -18.04 14.92
C LYS A 30 -1.40 -16.67 15.09
N ASP A 31 -1.02 -15.91 16.11
CA ASP A 31 -1.52 -14.57 16.37
C ASP A 31 -0.76 -13.47 15.62
N ALA A 32 0.41 -13.76 15.05
CA ALA A 32 1.18 -12.76 14.33
C ALA A 32 0.36 -12.18 13.15
N PRO A 33 0.30 -10.85 13.01
CA PRO A 33 -0.57 -10.20 12.05
C PRO A 33 -0.18 -10.51 10.61
N VAL A 34 -1.17 -10.46 9.71
CA VAL A 34 -0.97 -10.43 8.26
C VAL A 34 -1.83 -9.30 7.74
N GLU A 35 -1.22 -8.38 7.02
CA GLU A 35 -1.92 -7.27 6.37
C GLU A 35 -2.12 -7.57 4.89
N LEU A 36 -3.34 -7.34 4.40
CA LEU A 36 -3.63 -7.35 2.98
C LEU A 36 -3.45 -5.94 2.43
N ILE A 37 -2.58 -5.80 1.44
CA ILE A 37 -2.35 -4.57 0.68
C ILE A 37 -2.90 -4.77 -0.72
N ALA A 38 -3.90 -3.99 -1.12
CA ALA A 38 -4.40 -4.04 -2.49
C ALA A 38 -3.49 -3.21 -3.40
N VAL A 39 -2.91 -3.86 -4.40
CA VAL A 39 -2.05 -3.17 -5.38
C VAL A 39 -2.92 -2.59 -6.47
N THR A 40 -3.01 -1.26 -6.53
CA THR A 40 -3.93 -0.55 -7.43
C THR A 40 -3.26 0.08 -8.64
N LYS A 41 -1.96 -0.18 -8.85
CA LYS A 41 -1.22 0.31 -10.03
C LYS A 41 -1.95 -0.04 -11.33
N ASN A 42 -2.05 0.93 -12.24
CA ASN A 42 -2.78 0.86 -13.51
C ASN A 42 -4.29 0.56 -13.39
N HIS A 43 -4.88 0.60 -12.20
CA HIS A 43 -6.33 0.50 -12.00
C HIS A 43 -6.94 1.89 -11.76
N PRO A 44 -8.16 2.15 -12.28
CA PRO A 44 -8.85 3.41 -12.06
C PRO A 44 -9.29 3.57 -10.60
N VAL A 45 -9.52 4.82 -10.17
CA VAL A 45 -10.00 5.13 -8.81
C VAL A 45 -11.30 4.40 -8.49
N ALA A 46 -12.19 4.19 -9.45
CA ALA A 46 -13.44 3.43 -9.24
C ALA A 46 -13.20 1.99 -8.76
N ALA A 47 -12.20 1.29 -9.31
CA ALA A 47 -11.86 -0.08 -8.88
C ALA A 47 -11.23 -0.07 -7.47
N MET A 48 -10.46 0.97 -7.17
CA MET A 48 -9.92 1.20 -5.82
C MET A 48 -11.03 1.51 -4.81
N GLN A 49 -12.04 2.29 -5.17
CA GLN A 49 -13.22 2.55 -4.34
C GLN A 49 -13.99 1.27 -4.03
N GLU A 50 -14.22 0.40 -5.03
CA GLU A 50 -14.86 -0.89 -4.80
C GLU A 50 -14.06 -1.77 -3.81
N ALA A 51 -12.73 -1.76 -3.91
CA ALA A 51 -11.86 -2.46 -2.96
C ALA A 51 -11.97 -1.87 -1.54
N ILE A 52 -12.01 -0.55 -1.42
CA ILE A 52 -12.17 0.16 -0.14
C ILE A 52 -13.54 -0.16 0.48
N ASP A 53 -14.60 -0.19 -0.30
CA ASP A 53 -15.95 -0.53 0.17
C ASP A 53 -16.06 -2.01 0.60
N ALA A 54 -15.23 -2.88 0.02
CA ALA A 54 -15.01 -4.25 0.51
C ALA A 54 -14.12 -4.32 1.77
N GLY A 55 -13.71 -3.18 2.34
CA GLY A 55 -12.97 -3.05 3.59
C GLY A 55 -11.44 -3.06 3.45
N ILE A 56 -10.89 -2.83 2.26
CA ILE A 56 -9.44 -2.61 2.11
C ILE A 56 -9.09 -1.21 2.62
N MET A 57 -8.07 -1.14 3.46
CA MET A 57 -7.53 0.12 3.98
C MET A 57 -6.09 0.38 3.55
N ASN A 58 -5.34 -0.65 3.13
CA ASN A 58 -3.95 -0.51 2.70
C ASN A 58 -3.87 -0.60 1.17
N ILE A 59 -3.36 0.47 0.55
CA ILE A 59 -3.28 0.63 -0.89
C ILE A 59 -1.81 0.71 -1.31
N GLY A 60 -1.41 -0.17 -2.22
CA GLY A 60 -0.06 -0.27 -2.76
C GLY A 60 0.05 0.38 -4.13
N GLU A 61 0.95 1.34 -4.28
CA GLU A 61 1.28 1.97 -5.55
C GLU A 61 2.75 1.82 -5.93
N ASN A 62 3.00 1.73 -7.24
CA ASN A 62 4.36 1.64 -7.77
C ASN A 62 4.97 3.02 -8.06
N ARG A 63 4.13 4.02 -8.37
CA ARG A 63 4.58 5.33 -8.84
C ARG A 63 3.97 6.42 -7.98
N ILE A 64 4.80 7.36 -7.55
CA ILE A 64 4.37 8.49 -6.70
C ILE A 64 3.33 9.35 -7.40
N GLN A 65 3.51 9.65 -8.69
CA GLN A 65 2.57 10.51 -9.42
C GLN A 65 1.18 9.88 -9.48
N GLU A 66 1.11 8.58 -9.77
CA GLU A 66 -0.18 7.85 -9.80
C GLU A 66 -0.87 7.85 -8.44
N ALA A 67 -0.12 7.70 -7.34
CA ALA A 67 -0.68 7.81 -5.99
C ALA A 67 -1.20 9.22 -5.69
N LEU A 68 -0.47 10.27 -6.10
CA LEU A 68 -0.90 11.67 -5.93
C LEU A 68 -2.19 11.95 -6.72
N ASP A 69 -2.26 11.52 -7.98
CA ASP A 69 -3.42 11.73 -8.85
C ASP A 69 -4.66 11.02 -8.29
N LYS A 70 -4.49 9.80 -7.75
CA LYS A 70 -5.57 9.05 -7.08
C LYS A 70 -5.98 9.71 -5.76
N ALA A 71 -5.01 10.18 -4.97
CA ALA A 71 -5.29 10.82 -3.69
C ALA A 71 -6.04 12.14 -3.83
N GLU A 72 -5.84 12.89 -4.93
CA GLU A 72 -6.55 14.15 -5.19
C GLU A 72 -8.06 13.96 -5.37
N THR A 73 -8.48 12.80 -5.90
CA THR A 73 -9.88 12.51 -6.22
C THR A 73 -10.53 11.52 -5.25
N LEU A 74 -9.76 10.97 -4.30
CA LEU A 74 -10.26 10.00 -3.33
C LEU A 74 -10.79 10.72 -2.09
N GLU A 75 -12.10 10.65 -1.85
CA GLU A 75 -12.77 11.22 -0.68
C GLU A 75 -12.76 10.28 0.56
N ARG A 76 -11.75 9.42 0.68
CA ARG A 76 -11.65 8.39 1.72
C ARG A 76 -10.22 8.33 2.27
N GLU A 77 -10.08 8.15 3.57
CA GLU A 77 -8.77 7.91 4.19
C GLU A 77 -8.35 6.45 3.99
N VAL A 78 -7.13 6.27 3.49
CA VAL A 78 -6.47 4.96 3.31
C VAL A 78 -5.00 5.09 3.70
N LYS A 79 -4.37 3.96 4.00
CA LYS A 79 -2.93 3.86 4.17
C LYS A 79 -2.26 3.64 2.83
N TRP A 80 -1.33 4.52 2.48
CA TRP A 80 -0.59 4.46 1.22
C TRP A 80 0.75 3.76 1.42
N HIS A 81 1.00 2.73 0.60
CA HIS A 81 2.20 1.93 0.60
C HIS A 81 2.94 2.13 -0.74
N LEU A 82 4.16 2.66 -0.71
CA LEU A 82 5.01 2.71 -1.89
C LEU A 82 5.73 1.36 -2.00
N ILE A 83 5.38 0.59 -3.03
CA ILE A 83 5.96 -0.74 -3.27
C ILE A 83 6.84 -0.79 -4.53
N GLY A 84 6.84 0.28 -5.32
CA GLY A 84 7.74 0.46 -6.46
C GLY A 84 9.03 1.16 -6.07
N HIS A 85 10.03 1.10 -6.95
CA HIS A 85 11.35 1.71 -6.71
C HIS A 85 11.24 3.22 -6.42
N LEU A 86 11.95 3.66 -5.37
CA LEU A 86 12.04 5.07 -4.98
C LEU A 86 13.37 5.67 -5.42
N GLN A 87 13.31 6.58 -6.39
CA GLN A 87 14.46 7.41 -6.75
C GLN A 87 14.76 8.41 -5.62
N THR A 88 16.04 8.60 -5.28
CA THR A 88 16.49 9.49 -4.19
C THR A 88 15.93 10.91 -4.28
N ASN A 89 15.91 11.49 -5.49
CA ASN A 89 15.38 12.84 -5.72
C ASN A 89 13.86 12.96 -5.53
N LYS A 90 13.14 11.84 -5.39
CA LYS A 90 11.71 11.80 -5.14
C LYS A 90 11.36 11.53 -3.67
N ALA A 91 12.35 11.35 -2.78
CA ALA A 91 12.12 11.06 -1.36
C ALA A 91 11.16 12.06 -0.69
N LYS A 92 11.28 13.36 -0.98
CA LYS A 92 10.37 14.40 -0.46
C LYS A 92 8.89 14.12 -0.78
N TYR A 93 8.60 13.70 -2.00
CA TYR A 93 7.22 13.43 -2.43
C TYR A 93 6.71 12.13 -1.84
N ALA A 94 7.57 11.10 -1.78
CA ALA A 94 7.22 9.83 -1.16
C ALA A 94 6.88 10.02 0.33
N VAL A 95 7.74 10.72 1.07
CA VAL A 95 7.51 11.05 2.48
C VAL A 95 6.24 11.86 2.68
N ARG A 96 5.88 12.77 1.76
CA ARG A 96 4.64 13.55 1.93
C ARG A 96 3.38 12.69 1.75
N GLN A 97 3.41 11.71 0.85
CA GLN A 97 2.22 10.97 0.42
C GLN A 97 2.04 9.60 1.09
N PHE A 98 3.12 8.89 1.40
CA PHE A 98 3.06 7.48 1.78
C PHE A 98 3.27 7.27 3.28
N ASP A 99 2.49 6.36 3.84
CA ASP A 99 2.59 5.92 5.23
C ASP A 99 3.72 4.91 5.43
N LEU A 100 3.99 4.08 4.41
CA LEU A 100 5.04 3.07 4.42
C LEU A 100 5.73 2.97 3.04
N ILE A 101 7.06 2.99 3.02
CA ILE A 101 7.88 2.86 1.82
C ILE A 101 8.64 1.53 1.87
N HIS A 102 8.17 0.51 1.16
CA HIS A 102 8.75 -0.84 1.19
C HIS A 102 10.09 -0.97 0.44
N SER A 103 10.42 0.04 -0.38
CA SER A 103 11.43 -0.06 -1.42
C SER A 103 12.77 0.61 -1.05
N VAL A 104 13.05 0.82 0.25
CA VAL A 104 14.34 1.41 0.66
C VAL A 104 15.41 0.32 0.66
N ASP A 105 16.30 0.39 -0.33
CA ASP A 105 17.28 -0.67 -0.64
C ASP A 105 18.74 -0.28 -0.37
N SER A 106 18.98 0.94 0.12
CA SER A 106 20.33 1.44 0.39
C SER A 106 20.35 2.45 1.54
N VAL A 107 21.50 2.51 2.23
CA VAL A 107 21.74 3.50 3.30
C VAL A 107 21.62 4.93 2.75
N HIS A 108 22.11 5.16 1.53
CA HIS A 108 22.00 6.45 0.87
C HIS A 108 20.54 6.89 0.67
N LEU A 109 19.69 5.98 0.20
CA LEU A 109 18.26 6.24 0.07
C LEU A 109 17.58 6.45 1.42
N ALA A 110 17.91 5.62 2.43
CA ALA A 110 17.39 5.78 3.79
C ALA A 110 17.74 7.16 4.39
N GLN A 111 18.97 7.65 4.19
CA GLN A 111 19.39 8.99 4.61
C GLN A 111 18.59 10.08 3.91
N ALA A 112 18.33 9.94 2.61
CA ALA A 112 17.52 10.90 1.86
C ALA A 112 16.05 10.92 2.34
N VAL A 113 15.49 9.74 2.67
CA VAL A 113 14.15 9.62 3.27
C VAL A 113 14.12 10.27 4.65
N ASN A 114 15.11 10.01 5.51
CA ASN A 114 15.20 10.62 6.84
C ASN A 114 15.27 12.16 6.76
N LEU A 115 16.16 12.71 5.92
CA LEU A 115 16.28 14.15 5.73
C LEU A 115 15.00 14.79 5.18
N ALA A 116 14.26 14.07 4.33
CA ALA A 116 12.95 14.52 3.86
C ALA A 116 11.91 14.49 4.98
N ALA A 117 11.88 13.44 5.80
CA ALA A 117 10.94 13.27 6.91
C ALA A 117 11.13 14.33 8.01
N GLU A 118 12.38 14.67 8.34
CA GLU A 118 12.73 15.75 9.27
C GLU A 118 12.11 17.10 8.85
N LYS A 119 12.11 17.42 7.55
CA LYS A 119 11.51 18.65 7.02
C LYS A 119 10.00 18.73 7.21
N PHE A 120 9.34 17.59 7.38
CA PHE A 120 7.92 17.49 7.69
C PHE A 120 7.65 17.22 9.17
N GLY A 121 8.69 17.18 10.02
CA GLY A 121 8.55 16.90 11.44
C GLY A 121 7.99 15.50 11.73
N LYS A 122 8.24 14.51 10.87
CA LYS A 122 7.72 13.14 11.04
C LYS A 122 8.82 12.09 10.96
N VAL A 123 8.52 10.89 11.47
CA VAL A 123 9.32 9.68 11.25
C VAL A 123 8.64 8.86 10.16
N GLN A 124 9.35 8.58 9.07
CA GLN A 124 8.81 7.81 7.95
C GLN A 124 9.02 6.31 8.18
N ASN A 125 7.97 5.51 8.06
CA ASN A 125 8.12 4.05 8.03
C ASN A 125 8.70 3.64 6.67
N ILE A 126 9.73 2.80 6.72
CA ILE A 126 10.43 2.21 5.57
C ILE A 126 10.61 0.71 5.79
#